data_AF-A0A643FKK8-F1
#
_entry.id   AF-A0A643FKK8-F1
#
_cell.length_a   1.000
_cell.length_b   1.000
_cell.length_c   1.000
_cell.angle_alpha   90.00
_cell.angle_beta   90.00
_cell.angle_gamma   90.00
#
_symmetry.space_group_name_H-M   'P 1'
#
loop_
_entity.id
_entity.type
_entity.pdbx_description
1 polymer ?
#
loop_
_entity_poly.entity_id
_entity_poly.type
_entity_poly.pdbx_seq_one_letter_code
_entity_poly.pdbx_strand_id
1 'polypeptide(L)'
;MNDQVELVDTPEALQAATRDMARRVITVGGILTDLPTIRLAPGQTLAGDGNGAVIRFAQGSDGLQLSADNAITDLHVETSPDKRAIFNDTGVESLGQLRLANVSTIGQVQLLARDKVRAGHVAVDGLDVIAADARGQSDRPQGYGVHVTQGGFTLWNMQADPNVVISAQLKGLSAGRPTAPVLGSGIFVSGTPGGGRLTVPVLETGAVYSDGKIASGAPDQITGGVFTVHNAFVDIVRNLGPVVTYGVNDMVLDNWGAVDQWDAHEKLTSYGPSGIGFVNFGTVNELRVHAPIETFGQGARGFNVYDGTVNLAEIDRITTHADGAVGIQISQPIGRLRVYRGIETFGGTGDSLVKGVVVTLSAIALSIKTGGSAREIDIEGGVIAHGKDIVPLEVHGTIGTLQIDNVVAAAV
;
A
#
# COMPACT_ATOMS: atom_id res chain seq x y z
N MET A 1 -24.55 7.76 32.35
CA MET A 1 -24.32 9.18 31.96
C MET A 1 -24.99 9.35 30.62
N ASN A 2 -25.93 10.29 30.48
CA ASN A 2 -26.45 10.63 29.17
C ASN A 2 -25.31 11.30 28.41
N ASP A 3 -24.74 10.62 27.41
CA ASP A 3 -23.84 11.27 26.47
C ASP A 3 -24.68 12.32 25.73
N GLN A 4 -24.58 13.58 26.19
CA GLN A 4 -25.23 14.70 25.53
C GLN A 4 -24.59 14.85 24.15
N VAL A 5 -25.32 14.44 23.13
CA VAL A 5 -25.00 14.69 21.73
C VAL A 5 -25.22 16.17 21.48
N GLU A 6 -24.17 16.89 21.09
CA GLU A 6 -24.27 18.29 20.70
C GLU A 6 -24.14 18.41 19.18
N LEU A 7 -25.15 19.00 18.55
CA LEU A 7 -25.07 19.42 17.16
C LEU A 7 -24.31 20.75 17.07
N VAL A 8 -23.26 20.79 16.25
CA VAL A 8 -22.49 21.99 15.93
C VAL A 8 -22.58 22.27 14.43
N ASP A 9 -23.02 23.46 14.07
CA ASP A 9 -23.24 23.92 12.69
C ASP A 9 -22.43 25.17 12.34
N THR A 10 -21.52 25.59 13.24
CA THR A 10 -20.57 26.68 13.02
C THR A 10 -19.13 26.28 13.37
N PRO A 11 -18.12 26.88 12.72
CA PRO A 11 -16.72 26.69 13.06
C PRO A 11 -16.39 27.00 14.52
N GLU A 12 -16.99 28.04 15.10
CA GLU A 12 -16.76 28.46 16.48
C GLU A 12 -17.36 27.47 17.47
N ALA A 13 -18.57 26.96 17.19
CA ALA A 13 -19.22 25.97 18.03
C ALA A 13 -18.43 24.65 18.05
N LEU A 14 -17.94 24.19 16.88
CA LEU A 14 -17.09 23.00 16.80
C LEU A 14 -15.82 23.17 17.63
N GLN A 15 -15.10 24.29 17.48
CA GLN A 15 -13.87 24.56 18.24
C GLN A 15 -14.12 24.66 19.75
N ALA A 16 -15.25 25.24 20.17
CA ALA A 16 -15.63 25.28 21.57
C ALA A 16 -15.92 23.87 22.11
N ALA A 17 -16.68 23.07 21.34
CA ALA A 17 -17.04 21.71 21.73
C ALA A 17 -15.83 20.78 21.87
N THR A 18 -14.85 20.88 20.97
CA THR A 18 -13.64 20.04 21.01
C THR A 18 -12.72 20.40 22.17
N ARG A 19 -12.87 21.59 22.77
CA ARG A 19 -12.12 22.03 23.97
C ARG A 19 -12.80 21.62 25.27
N ASP A 20 -14.10 21.29 25.23
CA ASP A 20 -14.86 20.86 26.39
C ASP A 20 -14.72 19.34 26.59
N MET A 21 -13.88 18.95 27.55
CA MET A 21 -13.62 17.54 27.87
C MET A 21 -14.85 16.79 28.42
N ALA A 22 -15.90 17.49 28.84
CA ALA A 22 -17.15 16.86 29.24
C ALA A 22 -17.96 16.35 28.05
N ARG A 23 -17.72 16.91 26.84
CA ARG A 23 -18.43 16.54 25.61
C ARG A 23 -17.75 15.36 24.96
N ARG A 24 -18.43 14.21 24.97
CA ARG A 24 -17.92 12.97 24.39
C ARG A 24 -18.33 12.76 22.95
N VAL A 25 -19.48 13.26 22.53
CA VAL A 25 -20.01 13.10 21.18
C VAL A 25 -20.37 14.47 20.62
N ILE A 26 -19.70 14.84 19.52
CA ILE A 26 -19.90 16.10 18.81
C ILE A 26 -20.41 15.75 17.41
N THR A 27 -21.61 16.20 17.09
CA THR A 27 -22.24 15.96 15.79
C THR A 27 -22.08 17.21 14.92
N VAL A 28 -21.44 17.08 13.77
CA VAL A 28 -21.23 18.17 12.82
C VAL A 28 -22.39 18.22 11.84
N GLY A 29 -23.04 19.38 11.79
CA GLY A 29 -24.11 19.68 10.84
C GLY A 29 -23.62 20.48 9.64
N GLY A 30 -23.92 19.99 8.45
CA GLY A 30 -23.63 20.69 7.19
C GLY A 30 -22.13 20.86 6.90
N ILE A 31 -21.77 22.00 6.32
CA ILE A 31 -20.41 22.26 5.84
C ILE A 31 -19.78 23.37 6.69
N LEU A 32 -18.73 23.02 7.42
CA LEU A 32 -17.91 23.97 8.18
C LEU A 32 -16.63 24.26 7.42
N THR A 33 -16.26 25.53 7.26
CA THR A 33 -15.10 25.96 6.46
C THR A 33 -14.13 26.84 7.24
N ASP A 34 -12.93 27.00 6.68
CA ASP A 34 -11.85 27.84 7.21
C ASP A 34 -11.45 27.53 8.67
N LEU A 35 -11.56 26.24 9.03
CA LEU A 35 -11.19 25.78 10.36
C LEU A 35 -9.66 25.74 10.54
N PRO A 36 -9.14 26.15 11.71
CA PRO A 36 -7.76 25.84 12.08
C PRO A 36 -7.64 24.33 12.37
N THR A 37 -6.42 23.81 12.49
CA THR A 37 -6.19 22.46 13.01
C THR A 37 -6.93 22.26 14.33
N ILE A 38 -7.70 21.18 14.44
CA ILE A 38 -8.50 20.86 15.62
C ILE A 38 -7.89 19.63 16.29
N ARG A 39 -7.65 19.73 17.59
CA ARG A 39 -7.28 18.59 18.42
C ARG A 39 -8.49 18.05 19.16
N LEU A 40 -8.75 16.76 19.04
CA LEU A 40 -9.76 16.07 19.83
C LEU A 40 -9.20 15.69 21.20
N ALA A 41 -9.95 15.99 22.27
CA ALA A 41 -9.62 15.54 23.61
C ALA A 41 -9.81 14.02 23.73
N PRO A 42 -9.16 13.36 24.71
CA PRO A 42 -9.27 11.90 24.84
C PRO A 42 -10.72 11.43 24.99
N GLY A 43 -11.11 10.38 24.27
CA GLY A 43 -12.46 9.80 24.33
C GLY A 43 -13.53 10.58 23.57
N GLN A 44 -13.17 11.60 22.79
CA GLN A 44 -14.13 12.34 21.96
C GLN A 44 -14.40 11.64 20.63
N THR A 45 -15.68 11.64 20.24
CA THR A 45 -16.17 11.24 18.93
C THR A 45 -16.65 12.47 18.16
N LEU A 46 -16.18 12.60 16.92
CA LEU A 46 -16.69 13.56 15.96
C LEU A 46 -17.49 12.80 14.90
N ALA A 47 -18.80 13.07 14.82
CA ALA A 47 -19.72 12.36 13.93
C ALA A 47 -20.40 13.33 12.96
N GLY A 48 -20.61 12.95 11.72
CA GLY A 48 -21.48 13.70 10.81
C GLY A 48 -22.96 13.50 11.13
N ASP A 49 -23.79 14.51 10.89
CA ASP A 49 -25.25 14.42 11.06
C ASP A 49 -25.98 13.68 9.92
N GLY A 50 -25.25 13.12 8.97
CA GLY A 50 -25.78 12.38 7.82
C GLY A 50 -24.95 12.60 6.55
N ASN A 51 -25.56 12.35 5.39
CA ASN A 51 -24.89 12.53 4.09
C ASN A 51 -24.67 14.02 3.81
N GLY A 52 -23.42 14.48 3.93
CA GLY A 52 -23.01 15.84 3.55
C GLY A 52 -22.33 16.65 4.65
N ALA A 53 -22.07 16.05 5.83
CA ALA A 53 -21.27 16.68 6.86
C ALA A 53 -19.80 16.82 6.40
N VAL A 54 -19.33 18.06 6.29
CA VAL A 54 -18.00 18.39 5.79
C VAL A 54 -17.28 19.32 6.76
N ILE A 55 -16.01 19.03 6.99
CA ILE A 55 -15.08 19.91 7.72
C ILE A 55 -13.96 20.28 6.77
N ARG A 56 -13.88 21.57 6.39
CA ARG A 56 -12.79 22.12 5.58
C ARG A 56 -11.87 22.97 6.43
N PHE A 57 -10.59 22.66 6.38
CA PHE A 57 -9.54 23.38 7.07
C PHE A 57 -8.98 24.52 6.21
N ALA A 58 -8.55 25.58 6.87
CA ALA A 58 -7.92 26.71 6.23
C ALA A 58 -6.64 26.29 5.48
N GLN A 59 -6.36 26.95 4.35
CA GLN A 59 -5.20 26.64 3.52
C GLN A 59 -3.90 26.57 4.33
N GLY A 60 -3.13 25.51 4.13
CA GLY A 60 -1.86 25.31 4.81
C GLY A 60 -1.95 24.68 6.20
N SER A 61 -3.15 24.53 6.76
CA SER A 61 -3.38 23.85 8.04
C SER A 61 -3.50 22.34 7.85
N ASP A 62 -3.01 21.58 8.83
CA ASP A 62 -3.43 20.19 9.00
C ASP A 62 -4.86 20.14 9.56
N GLY A 63 -5.48 18.97 9.49
CA GLY A 63 -6.87 18.74 9.85
C GLY A 63 -7.07 18.33 11.31
N LEU A 64 -7.59 17.12 11.51
CA LEU A 64 -7.94 16.58 12.81
C LEU A 64 -6.74 15.89 13.47
N GLN A 65 -6.33 16.39 14.63
CA GLN A 65 -5.35 15.74 15.50
C GLN A 65 -6.07 14.88 16.56
N LEU A 66 -5.88 13.57 16.47
CA LEU A 66 -6.39 12.57 17.41
C LEU A 66 -5.46 12.42 18.61
N SER A 67 -5.99 12.35 19.82
CA SER A 67 -5.24 11.99 21.02
C SER A 67 -5.42 10.50 21.35
N ALA A 68 -6.21 10.17 22.38
CA ALA A 68 -6.48 8.79 22.78
C ALA A 68 -7.99 8.50 22.73
N ASP A 69 -8.37 7.28 22.36
CA ASP A 69 -9.76 6.81 22.35
C ASP A 69 -10.71 7.67 21.48
N ASN A 70 -10.19 8.24 20.40
CA ASN A 70 -10.98 9.10 19.52
C ASN A 70 -11.67 8.33 18.39
N ALA A 71 -12.84 8.80 18.00
CA ALA A 71 -13.56 8.30 16.84
C ALA A 71 -13.93 9.43 15.87
N ILE A 72 -13.85 9.15 14.57
CA ILE A 72 -14.40 9.98 13.49
C ILE A 72 -15.38 9.10 12.70
N THR A 73 -16.62 9.52 12.55
CA THR A 73 -17.64 8.75 11.82
C THR A 73 -18.44 9.60 10.85
N ASP A 74 -18.75 9.06 9.68
CA ASP A 74 -19.70 9.64 8.71
C ASP A 74 -19.34 11.08 8.28
N LEU A 75 -18.05 11.34 8.02
CA LEU A 75 -17.52 12.69 7.78
C LEU A 75 -16.64 12.78 6.55
N HIS A 76 -16.76 13.92 5.86
CA HIS A 76 -15.76 14.36 4.89
C HIS A 76 -14.80 15.38 5.54
N VAL A 77 -13.50 15.09 5.50
CA VAL A 77 -12.44 15.91 6.11
C VAL A 77 -11.50 16.44 5.02
N GLU A 78 -11.46 17.74 4.83
CA GLU A 78 -10.78 18.37 3.70
C GLU A 78 -9.69 19.33 4.16
N THR A 79 -8.44 19.06 3.76
CA THR A 79 -7.29 19.98 3.83
C THR A 79 -6.73 20.19 2.43
N SER A 80 -5.63 20.96 2.30
CA SER A 80 -4.81 20.86 1.09
C SER A 80 -4.25 19.42 0.92
N PRO A 81 -4.06 18.91 -0.31
CA PRO A 81 -3.56 17.54 -0.53
C PRO A 81 -2.20 17.24 0.10
N ASP A 82 -1.33 18.24 0.24
CA ASP A 82 0.00 18.14 0.85
C ASP A 82 -0.02 18.21 2.40
N LYS A 83 -1.22 18.28 3.00
CA LYS A 83 -1.43 18.33 4.45
C LYS A 83 -2.02 17.04 4.97
N ARG A 84 -1.96 16.87 6.29
CA ARG A 84 -2.53 15.72 6.98
C ARG A 84 -3.97 16.05 7.32
N ALA A 85 -4.93 15.41 6.65
CA ALA A 85 -6.34 15.53 6.97
C ALA A 85 -6.66 14.95 8.35
N ILE A 86 -6.05 13.80 8.67
CA ILE A 86 -6.21 13.13 9.96
C ILE A 86 -4.84 12.63 10.41
N PHE A 87 -4.44 12.96 11.63
CA PHE A 87 -3.20 12.51 12.23
C PHE A 87 -3.33 12.36 13.74
N ASN A 88 -2.37 11.72 14.41
CA ASN A 88 -2.39 11.60 15.87
C ASN A 88 -1.32 12.46 16.57
N ASP A 89 -1.62 12.82 17.80
CA ASP A 89 -0.70 13.31 18.81
C ASP A 89 0.26 12.18 19.20
N THR A 90 1.56 12.40 19.02
CA THR A 90 2.61 11.44 19.42
C THR A 90 3.08 11.67 20.85
N GLY A 91 2.55 12.70 21.53
CA GLY A 91 2.83 13.03 22.92
C GLY A 91 2.02 12.25 23.96
N VAL A 92 1.04 11.44 23.53
CA VAL A 92 0.29 10.53 24.42
C VAL A 92 1.04 9.21 24.60
N GLU A 93 0.87 8.57 25.75
CA GLU A 93 1.53 7.27 26.03
C GLU A 93 0.89 6.11 25.26
N SER A 94 -0.41 6.22 24.98
CA SER A 94 -1.21 5.24 24.27
C SER A 94 -2.23 5.94 23.40
N LEU A 95 -2.48 5.39 22.21
CA LEU A 95 -3.58 5.83 21.35
C LEU A 95 -4.95 5.37 21.88
N GLY A 96 -4.96 4.44 22.84
CA GLY A 96 -6.19 3.75 23.22
C GLY A 96 -6.78 3.04 22.00
N GLN A 97 -8.06 3.26 21.72
CA GLN A 97 -8.71 2.85 20.47
C GLN A 97 -9.03 4.06 19.57
N LEU A 98 -8.30 4.21 18.46
CA LEU A 98 -8.66 5.15 17.40
C LEU A 98 -9.60 4.48 16.41
N ARG A 99 -10.71 5.14 16.06
CA ARG A 99 -11.69 4.62 15.10
C ARG A 99 -11.98 5.62 13.99
N LEU A 100 -11.87 5.18 12.74
CA LEU A 100 -12.38 5.89 11.56
C LEU A 100 -13.45 5.02 10.90
N ALA A 101 -14.68 5.53 10.75
CA ALA A 101 -15.74 4.77 10.10
C ALA A 101 -16.51 5.62 9.10
N ASN A 102 -16.64 5.15 7.85
CA ASN A 102 -17.28 5.89 6.76
C ASN A 102 -16.75 7.33 6.64
N VAL A 103 -15.42 7.45 6.48
CA VAL A 103 -14.72 8.73 6.38
C VAL A 103 -14.17 8.91 4.98
N SER A 104 -14.26 10.11 4.43
CA SER A 104 -13.54 10.47 3.21
C SER A 104 -12.64 11.67 3.45
N THR A 105 -11.48 11.72 2.78
CA THR A 105 -10.50 12.80 2.99
C THR A 105 -9.95 13.39 1.71
N ILE A 106 -9.65 14.68 1.75
CA ILE A 106 -8.61 15.30 0.91
C ILE A 106 -7.48 15.72 1.84
N GLY A 107 -6.28 15.24 1.56
CA GLY A 107 -5.14 15.24 2.47
C GLY A 107 -4.84 13.84 3.02
N GLN A 108 -3.63 13.69 3.55
CA GLN A 108 -3.10 12.43 4.05
C GLN A 108 -3.78 12.00 5.36
N VAL A 109 -4.01 10.70 5.53
CA VAL A 109 -4.27 10.10 6.85
C VAL A 109 -2.97 9.48 7.36
N GLN A 110 -2.38 10.05 8.41
CA GLN A 110 -1.07 9.66 8.94
C GLN A 110 -1.14 9.33 10.43
N LEU A 111 -1.08 8.05 10.76
CA LEU A 111 -1.11 7.54 12.13
C LEU A 111 0.24 6.93 12.50
N LEU A 112 0.93 7.52 13.46
CA LEU A 112 2.28 7.17 13.87
C LEU A 112 2.32 6.77 15.35
N ALA A 113 2.89 5.60 15.65
CA ALA A 113 3.38 5.31 16.99
C ALA A 113 4.86 5.64 17.06
N ARG A 114 5.15 6.82 17.57
CA ARG A 114 6.50 7.32 17.83
C ARG A 114 6.50 8.20 19.07
N ASP A 115 7.66 8.71 19.45
CA ASP A 115 7.85 9.52 20.64
C ASP A 115 7.30 8.77 21.88
N LYS A 116 6.20 9.25 22.49
CA LYS A 116 5.63 8.67 23.70
C LYS A 116 4.65 7.52 23.45
N VAL A 117 4.16 7.34 22.21
CA VAL A 117 3.13 6.34 21.91
C VAL A 117 3.71 4.93 21.95
N ARG A 118 3.29 4.14 22.93
CA ARG A 118 3.81 2.78 23.18
C ARG A 118 2.76 1.67 23.06
N ALA A 119 1.49 2.02 22.90
CA ALA A 119 0.39 1.08 22.72
C ALA A 119 -0.76 1.73 21.94
N GLY A 120 -1.64 0.90 21.39
CA GLY A 120 -2.85 1.38 20.74
C GLY A 120 -3.47 0.36 19.79
N HIS A 121 -4.75 0.60 19.49
CA HIS A 121 -5.50 -0.08 18.45
C HIS A 121 -6.07 0.94 17.46
N VAL A 122 -5.91 0.68 16.16
CA VAL A 122 -6.49 1.50 15.09
C VAL A 122 -7.53 0.67 14.33
N ALA A 123 -8.79 1.08 14.38
CA ALA A 123 -9.89 0.48 13.64
C ALA A 123 -10.32 1.41 12.50
N VAL A 124 -10.24 0.95 11.26
CA VAL A 124 -10.73 1.66 10.07
C VAL A 124 -11.78 0.81 9.39
N ASP A 125 -12.94 1.39 9.10
CA ASP A 125 -14.05 0.74 8.41
C ASP A 125 -14.67 1.70 7.39
N GLY A 126 -14.23 1.63 6.14
CA GLY A 126 -14.64 2.54 5.07
C GLY A 126 -13.90 3.88 5.15
N LEU A 127 -12.69 3.92 4.61
CA LEU A 127 -11.90 5.15 4.44
C LEU A 127 -11.62 5.37 2.96
N ASP A 128 -11.96 6.54 2.44
CA ASP A 128 -11.64 6.95 1.06
C ASP A 128 -10.75 8.19 1.05
N VAL A 129 -9.46 7.99 0.74
CA VAL A 129 -8.50 9.10 0.54
C VAL A 129 -8.62 9.55 -0.92
N ILE A 130 -9.43 10.58 -1.15
CA ILE A 130 -9.76 11.07 -2.50
C ILE A 130 -8.50 11.62 -3.20
N ALA A 131 -7.72 12.42 -2.49
CA ALA A 131 -6.47 12.99 -2.96
C ALA A 131 -5.51 13.24 -1.79
N ALA A 132 -4.22 12.99 -1.99
CA ALA A 132 -3.16 13.28 -1.03
C ALA A 132 -1.84 13.43 -1.78
N ASP A 133 -0.90 14.20 -1.23
CA ASP A 133 0.49 14.29 -1.68
C ASP A 133 1.43 14.03 -0.51
N ALA A 134 1.90 12.79 -0.40
CA ALA A 134 2.78 12.33 0.67
C ALA A 134 4.27 12.50 0.33
N ARG A 135 4.63 13.05 -0.84
CA ARG A 135 6.03 13.15 -1.29
C ARG A 135 6.87 14.09 -0.42
N GLY A 136 6.21 15.06 0.21
CA GLY A 136 6.82 15.99 1.16
C GLY A 136 7.20 15.37 2.50
N GLN A 137 6.79 14.13 2.80
CA GLN A 137 7.12 13.45 4.06
C GLN A 137 8.60 13.04 4.07
N SER A 138 9.32 13.46 5.11
CA SER A 138 10.76 13.21 5.28
C SER A 138 11.06 11.81 5.80
N ASP A 139 10.21 11.28 6.68
CA ASP A 139 10.39 9.97 7.27
C ASP A 139 10.06 8.89 6.24
N ARG A 140 11.05 8.05 5.93
CA ARG A 140 10.98 7.01 4.90
C ARG A 140 11.66 5.75 5.42
N PRO A 141 10.98 4.59 5.53
CA PRO A 141 11.68 3.36 5.87
C PRO A 141 12.67 3.01 4.76
N GLN A 142 13.80 2.45 5.17
CA GLN A 142 14.92 2.10 4.29
C GLN A 142 15.07 0.59 4.22
N GLY A 143 15.43 0.08 3.06
CA GLY A 143 15.67 -1.35 2.85
C GLY A 143 16.04 -1.61 1.39
N TYR A 144 16.82 -2.66 1.14
CA TYR A 144 17.08 -3.14 -0.23
C TYR A 144 17.62 -2.08 -1.21
N GLY A 145 18.39 -1.11 -0.70
CA GLY A 145 18.96 -0.01 -1.50
C GLY A 145 17.99 1.12 -1.85
N VAL A 146 16.78 1.13 -1.27
CA VAL A 146 15.73 2.12 -1.56
C VAL A 146 15.09 2.70 -0.30
N HIS A 147 14.46 3.87 -0.46
CA HIS A 147 13.68 4.61 0.54
C HIS A 147 12.21 4.62 0.12
N VAL A 148 11.32 4.14 0.99
CA VAL A 148 9.89 4.11 0.68
C VAL A 148 9.25 5.47 0.96
N THR A 149 8.56 6.03 -0.03
CA THR A 149 7.70 7.21 0.19
C THR A 149 6.41 6.78 0.86
N GLN A 150 5.95 7.55 1.85
CA GLN A 150 4.70 7.30 2.56
C GLN A 150 3.46 7.32 1.65
N GLY A 151 2.34 6.82 2.17
CA GLY A 151 1.10 6.71 1.42
C GLY A 151 0.05 7.77 1.76
N GLY A 152 -0.98 7.87 0.91
CA GLY A 152 -2.21 8.62 1.21
C GLY A 152 -2.87 8.16 2.52
N PHE A 153 -2.82 6.86 2.81
CA PHE A 153 -2.95 6.30 4.16
C PHE A 153 -1.61 5.76 4.64
N THR A 154 -1.20 6.15 5.84
CA THR A 154 0.02 5.68 6.51
C THR A 154 -0.30 5.28 7.94
N LEU A 155 -0.06 4.01 8.28
CA LEU A 155 -0.01 3.53 9.67
C LEU A 155 1.39 2.98 9.97
N TRP A 156 2.13 3.64 10.86
CA TRP A 156 3.52 3.29 11.12
C TRP A 156 3.85 3.23 12.61
N ASN A 157 4.22 2.05 13.09
CA ASN A 157 4.89 1.91 14.38
C ASN A 157 6.39 2.16 14.22
N MET A 158 6.83 3.37 14.54
CA MET A 158 8.21 3.84 14.42
C MET A 158 9.05 3.60 15.68
N GLN A 159 8.48 2.95 16.70
CA GLN A 159 9.20 2.74 17.97
C GLN A 159 10.48 1.93 17.76
N ALA A 160 11.53 2.29 18.48
CA ALA A 160 12.79 1.53 18.46
C ALA A 160 12.70 0.26 19.33
N ASP A 161 11.77 0.22 20.29
CA ASP A 161 11.61 -0.91 21.21
C ASP A 161 10.79 -2.04 20.54
N PRO A 162 11.37 -3.24 20.37
CA PRO A 162 10.68 -4.38 19.75
C PRO A 162 9.49 -4.91 20.56
N ASN A 163 9.37 -4.53 21.83
CA ASN A 163 8.23 -4.92 22.67
C ASN A 163 7.02 -4.01 22.47
N VAL A 164 7.16 -2.89 21.77
CA VAL A 164 6.03 -2.02 21.46
C VAL A 164 5.24 -2.60 20.29
N VAL A 165 3.98 -2.94 20.57
CA VAL A 165 3.05 -3.48 19.59
C VAL A 165 1.89 -2.52 19.39
N ILE A 166 1.66 -2.14 18.14
CA ILE A 166 0.43 -1.49 17.71
C ILE A 166 -0.40 -2.53 16.97
N SER A 167 -1.70 -2.53 17.22
CA SER A 167 -2.65 -3.39 16.52
C SER A 167 -3.57 -2.57 15.63
N ALA A 168 -4.06 -3.18 14.55
CA ALA A 168 -5.04 -2.53 13.70
C ALA A 168 -6.00 -3.51 13.04
N GLN A 169 -7.21 -3.04 12.74
CA GLN A 169 -8.14 -3.69 11.82
C GLN A 169 -8.49 -2.66 10.74
N LEU A 170 -8.13 -2.95 9.49
CA LEU A 170 -8.19 -2.00 8.39
C LEU A 170 -9.10 -2.56 7.30
N LYS A 171 -10.31 -2.01 7.16
CA LYS A 171 -11.32 -2.47 6.21
C LYS A 171 -11.85 -1.36 5.32
N GLY A 172 -12.08 -1.68 4.05
CA GLY A 172 -12.64 -0.74 3.07
C GLY A 172 -11.78 0.50 2.83
N LEU A 173 -10.44 0.38 2.80
CA LEU A 173 -9.56 1.50 2.47
C LEU A 173 -9.50 1.71 0.96
N SER A 174 -9.64 2.93 0.47
CA SER A 174 -9.43 3.28 -0.94
C SER A 174 -8.61 4.57 -1.06
N ALA A 175 -7.90 4.73 -2.17
CA ALA A 175 -7.05 5.89 -2.38
C ALA A 175 -6.97 6.29 -3.85
N GLY A 176 -7.14 7.58 -4.14
CA GLY A 176 -6.96 8.15 -5.48
C GLY A 176 -8.02 7.72 -6.50
N ARG A 177 -7.86 8.19 -7.73
CA ARG A 177 -8.75 7.92 -8.88
C ARG A 177 -7.95 7.65 -10.17
N PRO A 178 -8.52 6.99 -11.20
CA PRO A 178 -7.81 6.65 -12.44
C PRO A 178 -7.08 7.80 -13.15
N THR A 179 -7.58 9.03 -13.00
CA THR A 179 -6.99 10.24 -13.61
C THR A 179 -6.54 11.27 -12.57
N ALA A 180 -6.59 10.90 -11.29
CA ALA A 180 -6.16 11.72 -10.16
C ALA A 180 -5.66 10.78 -9.06
N PRO A 181 -4.53 10.07 -9.27
CA PRO A 181 -3.95 9.21 -8.26
C PRO A 181 -3.48 10.03 -7.06
N VAL A 182 -3.36 9.40 -5.90
CA VAL A 182 -2.61 10.01 -4.79
C VAL A 182 -1.12 10.06 -5.14
N LEU A 183 -0.42 11.08 -4.67
CA LEU A 183 0.99 11.27 -4.96
C LEU A 183 1.85 10.71 -3.82
N GLY A 184 2.80 9.83 -4.17
CA GLY A 184 3.46 8.94 -3.20
C GLY A 184 2.87 7.53 -3.27
N SER A 185 2.94 6.78 -2.17
CA SER A 185 2.29 5.46 -2.08
C SER A 185 0.77 5.59 -1.91
N GLY A 186 0.02 4.50 -2.09
CA GLY A 186 -1.41 4.43 -1.81
C GLY A 186 -1.67 4.16 -0.33
N ILE A 187 -1.67 2.88 0.05
CA ILE A 187 -1.89 2.38 1.40
C ILE A 187 -0.57 1.83 1.94
N PHE A 188 -0.09 2.40 3.04
CA PHE A 188 1.19 2.06 3.65
C PHE A 188 0.99 1.60 5.10
N VAL A 189 1.51 0.41 5.43
CA VAL A 189 1.55 -0.11 6.80
C VAL A 189 2.95 -0.61 7.16
N SER A 190 3.46 -0.22 8.32
CA SER A 190 4.82 -0.58 8.74
C SER A 190 4.97 -0.65 10.26
N GLY A 191 5.87 -1.52 10.72
CA GLY A 191 6.62 -1.38 11.95
C GLY A 191 8.01 -0.76 11.70
N THR A 192 8.98 -1.07 12.55
CA THR A 192 10.38 -0.65 12.41
C THR A 192 11.30 -1.86 12.36
N PRO A 193 12.30 -1.94 11.47
CA PRO A 193 13.31 -3.01 11.48
C PRO A 193 13.92 -3.21 12.87
N GLY A 194 13.78 -4.40 13.45
CA GLY A 194 14.30 -4.71 14.78
C GLY A 194 13.65 -3.94 15.94
N GLY A 195 12.63 -3.11 15.66
CA GLY A 195 11.90 -2.30 16.63
C GLY A 195 10.42 -2.64 16.64
N GLY A 196 9.60 -1.62 16.88
CA GLY A 196 8.17 -1.71 17.10
C GLY A 196 7.44 -2.52 16.02
N ARG A 197 6.50 -3.34 16.47
CA ARG A 197 5.70 -4.24 15.64
C ARG A 197 4.34 -3.66 15.32
N LEU A 198 3.88 -3.85 14.09
CA LEU A 198 2.48 -3.64 13.70
C LEU A 198 1.82 -5.00 13.45
N THR A 199 0.65 -5.23 14.05
CA THR A 199 -0.13 -6.47 13.90
C THR A 199 -1.50 -6.15 13.32
N VAL A 200 -1.86 -6.81 12.22
CA VAL A 200 -3.06 -6.47 11.43
C VAL A 200 -3.78 -7.76 11.02
N PRO A 201 -4.86 -8.17 11.69
CA PRO A 201 -5.58 -9.38 11.29
C PRO A 201 -6.23 -9.28 9.90
N VAL A 202 -6.55 -8.05 9.46
CA VAL A 202 -7.06 -7.80 8.12
C VAL A 202 -6.68 -6.40 7.64
N LEU A 203 -6.11 -6.36 6.44
CA LEU A 203 -5.91 -5.16 5.62
C LEU A 203 -6.71 -5.34 4.33
N GLU A 204 -7.88 -4.70 4.24
CA GLU A 204 -8.76 -4.79 3.09
C GLU A 204 -8.87 -3.44 2.39
N THR A 205 -8.62 -3.43 1.08
CA THR A 205 -8.70 -2.25 0.22
C THR A 205 -9.76 -2.40 -0.86
N GLY A 206 -10.44 -1.30 -1.18
CA GLY A 206 -11.12 -1.11 -2.45
C GLY A 206 -10.12 -0.73 -3.55
N ALA A 207 -10.50 0.19 -4.43
CA ALA A 207 -9.64 0.68 -5.50
C ALA A 207 -8.51 1.58 -4.97
N VAL A 208 -7.31 1.41 -5.52
CA VAL A 208 -6.12 2.19 -5.16
C VAL A 208 -5.40 2.66 -6.42
N TYR A 209 -5.21 3.96 -6.55
CA TYR A 209 -4.51 4.62 -7.65
C TYR A 209 -3.41 5.51 -7.07
N SER A 210 -2.15 5.20 -7.34
CA SER A 210 -1.00 5.96 -6.82
C SER A 210 0.02 6.28 -7.90
N ASP A 211 0.65 7.44 -7.77
CA ASP A 211 1.76 7.87 -8.60
C ASP A 211 2.85 8.45 -7.71
N GLY A 212 3.95 7.73 -7.56
CA GLY A 212 5.07 8.14 -6.74
C GLY A 212 5.69 9.47 -7.18
N LYS A 213 5.52 9.85 -8.47
CA LYS A 213 6.19 10.98 -9.11
C LYS A 213 7.69 11.01 -8.80
N ILE A 214 8.31 9.83 -8.72
CA ILE A 214 9.75 9.68 -8.52
C ILE A 214 10.46 10.34 -9.70
N ALA A 215 11.39 11.26 -9.40
CA ALA A 215 12.15 11.95 -10.43
C ALA A 215 13.08 10.97 -11.17
N SER A 216 13.29 11.23 -12.46
CA SER A 216 14.31 10.48 -13.22
C SER A 216 15.68 10.62 -12.55
N GLY A 217 16.43 9.51 -12.46
CA GLY A 217 17.73 9.49 -11.80
C GLY A 217 17.69 9.35 -10.27
N ALA A 218 16.53 9.05 -9.67
CA ALA A 218 16.39 8.71 -8.25
C ALA A 218 16.10 7.20 -8.04
N PRO A 219 17.06 6.31 -8.38
CA PRO A 219 16.86 4.86 -8.29
C PRO A 219 16.74 4.34 -6.85
N ASP A 220 17.12 5.16 -5.87
CA ASP A 220 17.09 4.88 -4.44
C ASP A 220 15.74 5.21 -3.78
N GLN A 221 14.71 5.51 -4.56
CA GLN A 221 13.35 5.78 -4.08
C GLN A 221 12.39 4.74 -4.63
N ILE A 222 11.41 4.34 -3.83
CA ILE A 222 10.36 3.39 -4.21
C ILE A 222 9.01 3.88 -3.65
N THR A 223 7.93 3.61 -4.37
CA THR A 223 6.57 3.76 -3.84
C THR A 223 5.75 2.52 -4.17
N GLY A 224 4.55 2.41 -3.61
CA GLY A 224 3.62 1.41 -4.12
C GLY A 224 2.15 1.65 -3.83
N GLY A 225 1.29 0.89 -4.50
CA GLY A 225 -0.16 0.94 -4.33
C GLY A 225 -0.56 0.46 -2.94
N VAL A 226 -0.23 -0.79 -2.61
CA VAL A 226 -0.42 -1.35 -1.25
C VAL A 226 0.90 -1.94 -0.75
N PHE A 227 1.37 -1.42 0.38
CA PHE A 227 2.72 -1.65 0.89
C PHE A 227 2.69 -2.16 2.33
N THR A 228 3.13 -3.41 2.54
CA THR A 228 3.36 -4.01 3.86
C THR A 228 4.85 -4.06 4.15
N VAL A 229 5.34 -3.15 4.99
CA VAL A 229 6.79 -2.94 5.16
C VAL A 229 7.31 -3.67 6.41
N HIS A 230 8.44 -3.21 6.95
CA HIS A 230 9.20 -3.87 8.00
C HIS A 230 8.38 -4.14 9.25
N ASN A 231 8.51 -5.33 9.86
CA ASN A 231 7.84 -5.68 11.12
C ASN A 231 6.32 -5.41 11.15
N ALA A 232 5.69 -5.35 9.98
CA ALA A 232 4.25 -5.50 9.82
C ALA A 232 3.93 -6.99 9.66
N PHE A 233 3.02 -7.48 10.51
CA PHE A 233 2.50 -8.83 10.49
C PHE A 233 1.02 -8.74 10.13
N VAL A 234 0.67 -9.22 8.96
CA VAL A 234 -0.70 -9.14 8.43
C VAL A 234 -1.22 -10.55 8.20
N ASP A 235 -2.31 -10.92 8.87
CA ASP A 235 -2.86 -12.26 8.66
C ASP A 235 -3.49 -12.36 7.26
N ILE A 236 -4.28 -11.36 6.87
CA ILE A 236 -4.90 -11.32 5.54
C ILE A 236 -4.82 -9.92 4.93
N VAL A 237 -4.19 -9.81 3.76
CA VAL A 237 -4.34 -8.67 2.85
C VAL A 237 -5.38 -9.02 1.79
N ARG A 238 -6.42 -8.19 1.63
CA ARG A 238 -7.45 -8.33 0.58
C ARG A 238 -7.51 -7.08 -0.28
N ASN A 239 -7.30 -7.23 -1.58
CA ASN A 239 -7.53 -6.15 -2.54
C ASN A 239 -8.79 -6.46 -3.32
N LEU A 240 -9.91 -5.86 -2.92
CA LEU A 240 -11.23 -6.05 -3.52
C LEU A 240 -11.46 -5.16 -4.76
N GLY A 241 -10.69 -4.08 -4.89
CA GLY A 241 -10.68 -3.22 -6.06
C GLY A 241 -9.34 -3.25 -6.80
N PRO A 242 -9.27 -2.66 -8.01
CA PRO A 242 -8.03 -2.62 -8.78
C PRO A 242 -6.96 -1.81 -8.05
N VAL A 243 -5.71 -2.22 -8.21
CA VAL A 243 -4.54 -1.47 -7.74
C VAL A 243 -3.70 -1.06 -8.94
N VAL A 244 -3.54 0.24 -9.12
CA VAL A 244 -2.91 0.83 -10.30
C VAL A 244 -1.82 1.82 -9.91
N THR A 245 -0.62 1.64 -10.47
CA THR A 245 0.50 2.57 -10.30
C THR A 245 0.95 3.18 -11.61
N TYR A 246 1.42 4.44 -11.55
CA TYR A 246 1.74 5.22 -12.75
C TYR A 246 3.21 5.65 -12.85
N GLY A 247 3.92 5.77 -11.73
CA GLY A 247 5.26 6.35 -11.66
C GLY A 247 6.41 5.35 -11.79
N VAL A 248 7.61 5.89 -11.97
CA VAL A 248 8.87 5.13 -12.04
C VAL A 248 9.12 4.43 -10.71
N ASN A 249 9.48 3.14 -10.75
CA ASN A 249 9.73 2.32 -9.56
C ASN A 249 8.54 2.32 -8.57
N ASP A 250 7.32 2.38 -9.11
CA ASP A 250 6.10 2.23 -8.33
C ASP A 250 5.61 0.78 -8.39
N MET A 251 5.67 0.09 -7.26
CA MET A 251 5.19 -1.27 -7.12
C MET A 251 3.68 -1.28 -6.94
N VAL A 252 2.96 -2.19 -7.57
CA VAL A 252 1.52 -2.31 -7.38
C VAL A 252 1.22 -2.89 -6.00
N LEU A 253 1.76 -4.07 -5.72
CA LEU A 253 1.75 -4.71 -4.40
C LEU A 253 3.19 -5.02 -3.98
N ASP A 254 3.60 -4.58 -2.80
CA ASP A 254 4.97 -4.79 -2.30
C ASP A 254 4.98 -5.24 -0.83
N ASN A 255 5.66 -6.35 -0.57
CA ASN A 255 5.79 -6.96 0.75
C ASN A 255 7.24 -7.03 1.23
N TRP A 256 7.56 -6.29 2.29
CA TRP A 256 8.80 -6.44 3.08
C TRP A 256 8.53 -7.04 4.46
N GLY A 257 7.26 -7.18 4.85
CA GLY A 257 6.82 -7.71 6.15
C GLY A 257 6.54 -9.21 6.13
N ALA A 258 5.62 -9.64 7.00
CA ALA A 258 5.11 -11.00 7.04
C ALA A 258 3.61 -10.99 6.77
N VAL A 259 3.19 -11.65 5.70
CA VAL A 259 1.79 -11.79 5.32
C VAL A 259 1.44 -13.28 5.28
N ASP A 260 0.39 -13.71 5.98
CA ASP A 260 -0.04 -15.11 5.87
C ASP A 260 -0.80 -15.31 4.53
N GLN A 261 -1.88 -14.55 4.31
CA GLN A 261 -2.65 -14.63 3.06
C GLN A 261 -2.71 -13.27 2.36
N TRP A 262 -2.41 -13.24 1.07
CA TRP A 262 -2.62 -12.11 0.20
C TRP A 262 -3.56 -12.50 -0.94
N ASP A 263 -4.73 -11.87 -0.98
CA ASP A 263 -5.80 -12.18 -1.91
C ASP A 263 -6.22 -10.94 -2.72
N ALA A 264 -5.89 -10.91 -4.00
CA ALA A 264 -6.18 -9.81 -4.92
C ALA A 264 -7.22 -10.22 -5.97
N HIS A 265 -8.38 -9.55 -5.96
CA HIS A 265 -9.56 -9.97 -6.73
C HIS A 265 -9.61 -9.31 -8.11
N GLU A 266 -9.20 -8.07 -8.19
CA GLU A 266 -9.26 -7.24 -9.39
C GLU A 266 -7.88 -7.02 -10.01
N LYS A 267 -7.87 -6.48 -11.23
CA LYS A 267 -6.67 -6.31 -12.04
C LYS A 267 -5.59 -5.48 -11.33
N LEU A 268 -4.35 -5.95 -11.43
CA LEU A 268 -3.15 -5.23 -10.97
C LEU A 268 -2.47 -4.60 -12.19
N THR A 269 -2.17 -3.30 -12.13
CA THR A 269 -1.61 -2.59 -13.30
C THR A 269 -0.51 -1.62 -12.94
N SER A 270 0.63 -1.73 -13.62
CA SER A 270 1.72 -0.75 -13.52
C SER A 270 2.05 -0.14 -14.87
N TYR A 271 2.03 1.19 -14.97
CA TYR A 271 2.39 1.90 -16.20
C TYR A 271 3.82 2.42 -16.23
N GLY A 272 4.42 2.67 -15.07
CA GLY A 272 5.71 3.34 -14.98
C GLY A 272 6.91 2.41 -15.20
N PRO A 273 8.05 2.96 -15.67
CA PRO A 273 9.31 2.21 -15.78
C PRO A 273 9.70 1.52 -14.47
N SER A 274 10.22 0.29 -14.58
CA SER A 274 10.62 -0.56 -13.45
C SER A 274 9.54 -0.82 -12.40
N GLY A 275 8.26 -0.54 -12.70
CA GLY A 275 7.16 -0.93 -11.85
C GLY A 275 6.97 -2.46 -11.82
N ILE A 276 6.46 -2.98 -10.71
CA ILE A 276 6.23 -4.42 -10.55
C ILE A 276 4.80 -4.68 -10.09
N GLY A 277 4.12 -5.65 -10.70
CA GLY A 277 2.75 -6.04 -10.34
C GLY A 277 2.64 -6.61 -8.92
N PHE A 278 3.53 -7.54 -8.59
CA PHE A 278 3.72 -8.01 -7.22
C PHE A 278 5.21 -8.27 -6.95
N VAL A 279 5.74 -7.70 -5.88
CA VAL A 279 7.12 -7.94 -5.44
C VAL A 279 7.18 -8.38 -3.98
N ASN A 280 8.03 -9.37 -3.71
CA ASN A 280 8.29 -9.85 -2.37
C ASN A 280 9.76 -9.73 -1.97
N PHE A 281 9.94 -9.20 -0.77
CA PHE A 281 11.17 -9.20 0.00
C PHE A 281 10.99 -9.87 1.38
N GLY A 282 9.75 -9.95 1.87
CA GLY A 282 9.39 -10.52 3.16
C GLY A 282 8.95 -11.98 3.08
N THR A 283 8.00 -12.38 3.91
CA THR A 283 7.37 -13.70 3.86
C THR A 283 5.93 -13.59 3.42
N VAL A 284 5.52 -14.43 2.47
CA VAL A 284 4.12 -14.68 2.12
C VAL A 284 3.84 -16.17 2.18
N ASN A 285 2.84 -16.60 2.96
CA ASN A 285 2.48 -18.01 2.97
C ASN A 285 1.61 -18.36 1.74
N GLU A 286 0.52 -17.64 1.50
CA GLU A 286 -0.33 -17.80 0.31
C GLU A 286 -0.57 -16.46 -0.41
N LEU A 287 -0.25 -16.41 -1.69
CA LEU A 287 -0.63 -15.33 -2.61
C LEU A 287 -1.63 -15.88 -3.63
N ARG A 288 -2.78 -15.22 -3.78
CA ARG A 288 -3.78 -15.48 -4.82
C ARG A 288 -4.08 -14.19 -5.56
N VAL A 289 -3.91 -14.20 -6.88
CA VAL A 289 -4.25 -13.09 -7.76
C VAL A 289 -5.24 -13.59 -8.80
N HIS A 290 -6.51 -13.22 -8.63
CA HIS A 290 -7.65 -13.77 -9.38
C HIS A 290 -7.87 -13.12 -10.75
N ALA A 291 -7.29 -11.94 -10.96
CA ALA A 291 -7.35 -11.20 -12.21
C ALA A 291 -5.94 -10.98 -12.79
N PRO A 292 -5.82 -10.55 -14.07
CA PRO A 292 -4.51 -10.39 -14.69
C PRO A 292 -3.62 -9.36 -13.98
N ILE A 293 -2.32 -9.64 -14.00
CA ILE A 293 -1.26 -8.68 -13.73
C ILE A 293 -0.77 -8.13 -15.07
N GLU A 294 -0.81 -6.81 -15.25
CA GLU A 294 -0.31 -6.15 -16.45
C GLU A 294 0.72 -5.05 -16.12
N THR A 295 1.88 -5.09 -16.77
CA THR A 295 2.88 -4.03 -16.63
C THR A 295 3.38 -3.51 -17.98
N PHE A 296 3.58 -2.19 -18.08
CA PHE A 296 3.82 -1.52 -19.35
C PHE A 296 5.15 -0.77 -19.46
N GLY A 297 5.85 -0.56 -18.34
CA GLY A 297 7.07 0.24 -18.30
C GLY A 297 8.33 -0.54 -18.70
N GLN A 298 9.33 0.16 -19.23
CA GLN A 298 10.65 -0.42 -19.47
C GLN A 298 11.21 -1.04 -18.19
N GLY A 299 11.71 -2.27 -18.27
CA GLY A 299 12.27 -3.00 -17.15
C GLY A 299 11.24 -3.44 -16.09
N ALA A 300 9.93 -3.32 -16.38
CA ALA A 300 8.86 -3.69 -15.46
C ALA A 300 8.75 -5.20 -15.28
N ARG A 301 8.12 -5.64 -14.18
CA ARG A 301 7.94 -7.07 -13.90
C ARG A 301 6.52 -7.42 -13.52
N GLY A 302 6.05 -8.61 -13.86
CA GLY A 302 4.74 -9.08 -13.43
C GLY A 302 4.78 -9.51 -11.96
N PHE A 303 5.54 -10.56 -11.68
CA PHE A 303 5.73 -11.12 -10.34
C PHE A 303 7.22 -11.35 -10.07
N ASN A 304 7.70 -10.94 -8.89
CA ASN A 304 9.11 -11.04 -8.57
C ASN A 304 9.39 -11.33 -7.09
N VAL A 305 10.26 -12.31 -6.82
CA VAL A 305 10.71 -12.64 -5.46
C VAL A 305 12.19 -12.32 -5.34
N TYR A 306 12.49 -11.22 -4.65
CA TYR A 306 13.85 -10.69 -4.50
C TYR A 306 14.55 -11.14 -3.22
N ASP A 307 13.78 -11.31 -2.16
CA ASP A 307 14.22 -11.76 -0.86
C ASP A 307 13.08 -12.53 -0.16
N GLY A 308 13.40 -13.16 0.96
CA GLY A 308 12.45 -13.93 1.77
C GLY A 308 11.86 -15.11 0.99
N THR A 309 10.57 -15.39 1.18
CA THR A 309 9.94 -16.55 0.53
C THR A 309 8.44 -16.36 0.29
N VAL A 310 7.96 -17.08 -0.73
CA VAL A 310 6.54 -17.25 -1.03
C VAL A 310 6.24 -18.75 -1.05
N ASN A 311 5.41 -19.27 -0.14
CA ASN A 311 5.15 -20.71 -0.06
C ASN A 311 4.17 -21.18 -1.15
N LEU A 312 3.12 -20.41 -1.44
CA LEU A 312 2.21 -20.63 -2.56
C LEU A 312 1.92 -19.32 -3.28
N ALA A 313 2.06 -19.30 -4.60
CA ALA A 313 1.57 -18.23 -5.47
C ALA A 313 0.65 -18.82 -6.54
N GLU A 314 -0.60 -18.41 -6.56
CA GLU A 314 -1.57 -18.70 -7.62
C GLU A 314 -1.93 -17.42 -8.34
N ILE A 315 -1.67 -17.36 -9.63
CA ILE A 315 -1.85 -16.16 -10.44
C ILE A 315 -2.69 -16.50 -11.66
N ASP A 316 -3.64 -15.64 -11.95
CA ASP A 316 -4.51 -15.79 -13.09
C ASP A 316 -3.75 -15.72 -14.44
N ARG A 317 -3.24 -14.54 -14.78
CA ARG A 317 -2.46 -14.28 -16.01
C ARG A 317 -1.41 -13.21 -15.72
N ILE A 318 -0.27 -13.30 -16.39
CA ILE A 318 0.73 -12.23 -16.36
C ILE A 318 1.01 -11.77 -17.79
N THR A 319 0.93 -10.46 -18.00
CA THR A 319 1.35 -9.83 -19.25
C THR A 319 2.26 -8.64 -18.97
N THR A 320 3.44 -8.63 -19.58
CA THR A 320 4.42 -7.55 -19.41
C THR A 320 4.87 -6.99 -20.74
N HIS A 321 5.09 -5.68 -20.79
CA HIS A 321 5.48 -4.97 -22.01
C HIS A 321 6.72 -4.10 -21.81
N ALA A 322 7.35 -3.76 -22.93
CA ALA A 322 8.56 -2.94 -23.08
C ALA A 322 9.88 -3.68 -22.85
N ASP A 323 10.98 -3.03 -23.25
CA ASP A 323 12.31 -3.62 -23.21
C ASP A 323 12.75 -3.93 -21.78
N GLY A 324 13.41 -5.07 -21.59
CA GLY A 324 13.83 -5.57 -20.28
C GLY A 324 12.70 -6.00 -19.36
N ALA A 325 11.46 -6.08 -19.84
CA ALA A 325 10.32 -6.51 -19.04
C ALA A 325 10.34 -8.00 -18.74
N VAL A 326 10.00 -8.40 -17.50
CA VAL A 326 10.03 -9.81 -17.09
C VAL A 326 8.69 -10.26 -16.55
N GLY A 327 8.09 -11.32 -17.12
CA GLY A 327 6.82 -11.86 -16.64
C GLY A 327 6.93 -12.32 -15.17
N ILE A 328 7.76 -13.32 -14.94
CA ILE A 328 8.08 -13.86 -13.61
C ILE A 328 9.58 -13.91 -13.41
N GLN A 329 10.06 -13.40 -12.26
CA GLN A 329 11.45 -13.55 -11.84
C GLN A 329 11.57 -14.09 -10.42
N ILE A 330 12.24 -15.23 -10.25
CA ILE A 330 12.44 -15.89 -8.96
C ILE A 330 13.92 -15.84 -8.62
N SER A 331 14.27 -15.09 -7.58
CA SER A 331 15.66 -14.92 -7.11
C SER A 331 15.91 -15.54 -5.73
N GLN A 332 14.86 -16.02 -5.06
CA GLN A 332 14.91 -16.75 -3.80
C GLN A 332 14.05 -18.02 -3.86
N PRO A 333 14.23 -18.97 -2.91
CA PRO A 333 13.37 -20.13 -2.79
C PRO A 333 11.88 -19.79 -2.60
N ILE A 334 11.04 -20.42 -3.42
CA ILE A 334 9.58 -20.45 -3.30
C ILE A 334 9.09 -21.89 -3.18
N GLY A 335 7.88 -22.06 -2.65
CA GLY A 335 7.21 -23.36 -2.65
C GLY A 335 6.62 -23.66 -4.02
N ARG A 336 5.32 -23.41 -4.19
CA ARG A 336 4.58 -23.70 -5.43
C ARG A 336 4.17 -22.41 -6.13
N LEU A 337 4.39 -22.35 -7.45
CA LEU A 337 3.86 -21.33 -8.34
C LEU A 337 2.88 -21.98 -9.31
N ARG A 338 1.65 -21.44 -9.39
CA ARG A 338 0.67 -21.81 -10.41
C ARG A 338 0.22 -20.60 -11.20
N VAL A 339 0.22 -20.70 -12.52
CA VAL A 339 -0.33 -19.68 -13.43
C VAL A 339 -1.40 -20.30 -14.32
N TYR A 340 -2.62 -19.76 -14.32
CA TYR A 340 -3.77 -20.41 -14.98
C TYR A 340 -3.91 -20.09 -16.47
N ARG A 341 -3.61 -18.86 -16.88
CA ARG A 341 -3.87 -18.36 -18.23
C ARG A 341 -2.61 -17.82 -18.91
N GLY A 342 -1.47 -18.39 -18.54
CA GLY A 342 -0.19 -18.19 -19.17
C GLY A 342 0.57 -16.93 -18.74
N ILE A 343 1.79 -16.87 -19.25
CA ILE A 343 2.71 -15.73 -19.10
C ILE A 343 3.09 -15.25 -20.49
N GLU A 344 2.87 -13.97 -20.75
CA GLU A 344 3.17 -13.35 -22.04
C GLU A 344 4.02 -12.09 -21.82
N THR A 345 5.15 -12.00 -22.48
CA THR A 345 6.08 -10.87 -22.34
C THR A 345 6.43 -10.30 -23.70
N PHE A 346 6.37 -8.98 -23.83
CA PHE A 346 6.68 -8.24 -25.06
C PHE A 346 7.84 -7.28 -24.84
N GLY A 347 8.86 -7.33 -25.70
CA GLY A 347 9.96 -6.37 -25.69
C GLY A 347 11.29 -6.99 -26.09
N GLY A 348 12.33 -6.17 -26.13
CA GLY A 348 13.72 -6.56 -26.35
C GLY A 348 14.56 -6.42 -25.08
N THR A 349 15.83 -6.08 -25.25
CA THR A 349 16.77 -5.81 -24.15
C THR A 349 16.76 -4.33 -23.81
N GLY A 350 16.68 -4.00 -22.51
CA GLY A 350 16.64 -2.62 -22.04
C GLY A 350 17.06 -2.49 -20.57
N ASP A 351 17.12 -1.26 -20.09
CA ASP A 351 17.49 -0.98 -18.69
C ASP A 351 16.33 -1.26 -17.73
N SER A 352 16.66 -1.82 -16.58
CA SER A 352 15.74 -2.16 -15.49
C SER A 352 16.37 -1.83 -14.15
N LEU A 353 15.55 -1.44 -13.17
CA LEU A 353 15.99 -1.23 -11.81
C LEU A 353 15.87 -2.52 -10.99
N VAL A 354 16.96 -2.90 -10.30
CA VAL A 354 17.04 -4.05 -9.40
C VAL A 354 17.64 -3.59 -8.09
N LYS A 355 16.86 -3.59 -7.00
CA LYS A 355 17.32 -3.23 -5.64
C LYS A 355 18.14 -1.92 -5.61
N GLY A 356 17.63 -0.87 -6.27
CA GLY A 356 18.27 0.44 -6.35
C GLY A 356 19.40 0.58 -7.38
N VAL A 357 19.68 -0.45 -8.19
CA VAL A 357 20.75 -0.43 -9.20
C VAL A 357 20.19 -0.65 -10.60
N VAL A 358 20.57 0.22 -11.55
CA VAL A 358 20.20 0.07 -12.96
C VAL A 358 21.05 -1.02 -13.61
N VAL A 359 20.39 -1.99 -14.24
CA VAL A 359 21.00 -3.12 -14.93
C VAL A 359 20.30 -3.34 -16.28
N THR A 360 21.05 -3.81 -17.28
CA THR A 360 20.47 -4.15 -18.58
C THR A 360 19.96 -5.60 -18.55
N LEU A 361 18.69 -5.80 -18.87
CA LEU A 361 18.03 -7.10 -18.90
C LEU A 361 17.35 -7.32 -20.26
N SER A 362 17.33 -8.56 -20.72
CA SER A 362 16.44 -8.97 -21.80
C SER A 362 15.02 -9.11 -21.28
N ALA A 363 14.04 -8.85 -22.12
CA ALA A 363 12.67 -9.25 -21.85
C ALA A 363 12.62 -10.77 -21.70
N ILE A 364 11.89 -11.32 -20.72
CA ILE A 364 11.81 -12.78 -20.48
C ILE A 364 10.45 -13.11 -19.87
N ALA A 365 9.77 -14.16 -20.33
CA ALA A 365 8.50 -14.56 -19.72
C ALA A 365 8.70 -15.23 -18.35
N LEU A 366 9.55 -16.25 -18.24
CA LEU A 366 9.89 -16.89 -16.96
C LEU A 366 11.40 -16.94 -16.73
N SER A 367 11.87 -16.37 -15.62
CA SER A 367 13.28 -16.35 -15.22
C SER A 367 13.48 -16.87 -13.81
N ILE A 368 14.27 -17.94 -13.65
CA ILE A 368 14.78 -18.42 -12.36
C ILE A 368 16.25 -18.05 -12.26
N LYS A 369 16.59 -17.07 -11.41
CA LYS A 369 17.95 -16.59 -11.24
C LYS A 369 18.78 -17.53 -10.36
N THR A 370 20.10 -17.36 -10.37
CA THR A 370 21.00 -18.04 -9.43
C THR A 370 20.58 -17.78 -7.99
N GLY A 371 20.48 -18.83 -7.18
CA GLY A 371 19.96 -18.76 -5.80
C GLY A 371 18.43 -18.86 -5.70
N GLY A 372 17.72 -18.61 -6.80
CA GLY A 372 16.30 -18.90 -6.92
C GLY A 372 16.03 -20.39 -7.00
N SER A 373 14.92 -20.82 -6.38
CA SER A 373 14.43 -22.18 -6.57
C SER A 373 12.91 -22.26 -6.41
N ALA A 374 12.28 -23.26 -7.02
CA ALA A 374 10.88 -23.55 -6.82
C ALA A 374 10.69 -25.06 -6.60
N ARG A 375 9.86 -25.44 -5.62
CA ARG A 375 9.48 -26.85 -5.43
C ARG A 375 8.66 -27.33 -6.63
N GLU A 376 7.70 -26.54 -7.05
CA GLU A 376 6.79 -26.85 -8.17
C GLU A 376 6.41 -25.57 -8.92
N ILE A 377 6.44 -25.65 -10.25
CA ILE A 377 5.91 -24.63 -11.14
C ILE A 377 4.92 -25.33 -12.09
N ASP A 378 3.69 -24.85 -12.10
CA ASP A 378 2.60 -25.31 -12.97
C ASP A 378 2.06 -24.12 -13.76
N ILE A 379 2.23 -24.12 -15.09
CA ILE A 379 1.77 -23.04 -15.95
C ILE A 379 0.84 -23.59 -17.00
N GLU A 380 -0.44 -23.28 -16.84
CA GLU A 380 -1.46 -23.42 -17.86
C GLU A 380 -1.42 -22.21 -18.81
N GLY A 381 -1.92 -22.37 -20.04
CA GLY A 381 -1.98 -21.28 -21.03
C GLY A 381 -0.65 -20.91 -21.72
N GLY A 382 0.48 -21.49 -21.32
CA GLY A 382 1.78 -21.35 -22.01
C GLY A 382 2.69 -20.23 -21.50
N VAL A 383 3.92 -20.23 -22.01
CA VAL A 383 4.98 -19.25 -21.70
C VAL A 383 5.52 -18.68 -23.01
N ILE A 384 5.18 -17.44 -23.30
CA ILE A 384 5.43 -16.80 -24.60
C ILE A 384 6.22 -15.52 -24.41
N ALA A 385 7.30 -15.38 -25.17
CA ALA A 385 8.02 -14.12 -25.27
C ALA A 385 7.99 -13.60 -26.71
N HIS A 386 7.63 -12.33 -26.87
CA HIS A 386 7.55 -11.61 -28.14
C HIS A 386 8.72 -10.65 -28.23
N GLY A 387 9.60 -10.90 -29.20
CA GLY A 387 10.78 -10.09 -29.40
C GLY A 387 11.86 -10.85 -30.15
N LYS A 388 12.62 -10.13 -30.97
CA LYS A 388 13.71 -10.72 -31.74
C LYS A 388 14.78 -11.26 -30.79
N ASP A 389 15.14 -12.53 -30.95
CA ASP A 389 16.18 -13.22 -30.18
C ASP A 389 15.88 -13.29 -28.67
N ILE A 390 14.61 -13.19 -28.29
CA ILE A 390 14.16 -13.25 -26.90
C ILE A 390 13.73 -14.66 -26.52
N VAL A 391 14.36 -15.20 -25.48
CA VAL A 391 14.03 -16.52 -24.95
C VAL A 391 12.83 -16.45 -24.00
N PRO A 392 11.85 -17.37 -24.10
CA PRO A 392 10.70 -17.38 -23.21
C PRO A 392 11.06 -17.83 -21.78
N LEU A 393 12.12 -18.62 -21.64
CA LEU A 393 12.49 -19.27 -20.39
C LEU A 393 14.00 -19.15 -20.13
N GLU A 394 14.37 -18.68 -18.94
CA GLU A 394 15.74 -18.65 -18.43
C GLU A 394 15.79 -19.37 -17.07
N VAL A 395 16.59 -20.42 -16.94
CA VAL A 395 16.71 -21.19 -15.69
C VAL A 395 18.18 -21.34 -15.30
N HIS A 396 18.61 -20.51 -14.36
CA HIS A 396 19.92 -20.57 -13.71
C HIS A 396 19.85 -21.12 -12.27
N GLY A 397 18.64 -21.15 -11.68
CA GLY A 397 18.36 -21.79 -10.40
C GLY A 397 17.87 -23.24 -10.53
N THR A 398 17.12 -23.71 -9.53
CA THR A 398 16.60 -25.09 -9.51
C THR A 398 15.07 -25.13 -9.51
N ILE A 399 14.50 -26.09 -10.22
CA ILE A 399 13.06 -26.36 -10.21
C ILE A 399 12.88 -27.84 -9.90
N GLY A 400 12.10 -28.16 -8.86
CA GLY A 400 11.81 -29.56 -8.50
C GLY A 400 10.91 -30.23 -9.53
N THR A 401 9.75 -29.65 -9.80
CA THR A 401 8.83 -30.07 -10.87
C THR A 401 8.43 -28.87 -11.71
N LEU A 402 8.53 -29.00 -13.04
CA LEU A 402 8.09 -28.01 -14.01
C LEU A 402 7.06 -28.65 -14.94
N GLN A 403 5.83 -28.14 -14.89
CA GLN A 403 4.78 -28.45 -15.85
C GLN A 403 4.39 -27.16 -16.58
N ILE A 404 4.42 -27.20 -17.91
CA ILE A 404 3.91 -26.12 -18.75
C ILE A 404 3.00 -26.78 -19.78
N ASP A 405 1.71 -26.46 -19.70
CA ASP A 405 0.72 -26.89 -20.66
C ASP A 405 0.65 -25.88 -21.83
N ASN A 406 0.39 -26.38 -23.03
CA ASN A 406 0.38 -25.62 -24.30
C ASN A 406 1.79 -25.24 -24.81
N VAL A 407 2.00 -23.97 -25.14
CA VAL A 407 3.13 -23.51 -25.95
C VAL A 407 4.22 -22.87 -25.08
N VAL A 408 5.46 -23.28 -25.31
CA VAL A 408 6.66 -22.53 -24.90
C VAL A 408 7.30 -22.01 -26.19
N ALA A 409 7.25 -20.70 -26.43
CA ALA A 409 7.71 -20.15 -27.71
C ALA A 409 8.35 -18.76 -27.58
N ALA A 410 9.39 -18.56 -28.38
CA ALA A 410 9.77 -17.25 -28.85
C ALA A 410 8.89 -16.93 -30.07
N ALA A 411 8.08 -15.88 -29.96
CA ALA A 411 7.25 -15.36 -31.04
C ALA A 411 7.94 -14.14 -31.66
N VAL A 412 7.99 -14.12 -32.99
CA VAL A 412 8.63 -13.04 -33.77
C VAL A 412 7.65 -11.89 -33.98
#